data_AF-A0A3A0BRJ2-F1
#
_entry.id   AF-A0A3A0BRJ2-F1
#
_cell.length_a   1.000
_cell.length_b   1.000
_cell.length_c   1.000
_cell.angle_alpha   90.00
_cell.angle_beta   90.00
_cell.angle_gamma   90.00
#
_symmetry.space_group_name_H-M   'P 1'
#
loop_
_entity.id
_entity.type
_entity.pdbx_description
1 polymer ?
#
loop_
_entity_poly.entity_id
_entity_poly.type
_entity_poly.pdbx_seq_one_letter_code
_entity_poly.pdbx_strand_id
1 'polypeptide(L)'
;MNQAVTSHAISLSQRSALQPHWRFTPFYETFVAGKLPDTVKISSIDNEGLLYFALHTEINLKPEGEKSVVVGLAVAPQTAPPKILPETLRNSHPIKTNRVSWRSYFSQLPQFQSSDEYFTRYYWYRWYGLRLNTISVQEGNYQRPFVCEGIEYFRAPISYSAMCHMRENRWRHDPALAAGSLLTFLDNQREDGGLRGYIDVNHYRQELFYHADWGNAVLELQRIHPSQEFLAAIYLGLKRYAEYFDRERDAENSGLYDIDNQYETGQEFMSRYLAVDPRADHDNWGEVFRLKGVDATVYIYELKRALSRMAAQLDRAEEAKAWQHGAEKIKAAVLQLMWDEKTEMFWFVFILISRTLSRMRICRV
;
A
#
# COMPACT_ATOMS: atom_id res chain seq x y z
N MET A 1 11.78 -40.00 -10.51
CA MET A 1 12.70 -40.19 -9.37
C MET A 1 13.28 -38.83 -9.04
N ASN A 2 13.04 -38.32 -7.84
CA ASN A 2 13.66 -37.06 -7.39
C ASN A 2 15.15 -37.30 -7.25
N GLN A 3 15.96 -36.59 -8.02
CA GLN A 3 17.40 -36.64 -7.84
C GLN A 3 17.72 -36.00 -6.48
N ALA A 4 18.38 -36.74 -5.60
CA ALA A 4 18.70 -36.26 -4.26
C ALA A 4 19.75 -35.14 -4.35
N VAL A 5 19.66 -34.19 -3.40
CA VAL A 5 20.74 -33.23 -3.15
C VAL A 5 21.99 -34.02 -2.78
N THR A 6 23.09 -33.80 -3.51
CA THR A 6 24.38 -34.47 -3.32
C THR A 6 25.20 -33.79 -2.22
N SER A 7 25.14 -32.46 -2.14
CA SER A 7 25.79 -31.67 -1.09
C SER A 7 25.09 -30.31 -0.93
N HIS A 8 25.28 -29.62 0.18
CA HIS A 8 24.64 -28.34 0.47
C HIS A 8 25.55 -27.37 1.23
N ALA A 9 25.18 -26.09 1.26
CA ALA A 9 25.80 -25.11 2.16
C ALA A 9 24.83 -23.96 2.47
N ILE A 10 24.85 -23.50 3.72
CA ILE A 10 24.18 -22.28 4.15
C ILE A 10 25.23 -21.40 4.83
N SER A 11 25.38 -20.15 4.38
CA SER A 11 26.36 -19.22 4.94
C SER A 11 25.77 -17.84 5.11
N LEU A 12 25.91 -17.28 6.30
CA LEU A 12 25.82 -15.84 6.53
C LEU A 12 27.09 -15.18 5.97
N SER A 13 26.93 -14.11 5.21
CA SER A 13 28.01 -13.28 4.70
C SER A 13 27.73 -11.82 5.01
N GLN A 14 28.78 -11.00 5.09
CA GLN A 14 28.63 -9.55 5.24
C GLN A 14 27.78 -8.98 4.08
N ARG A 15 27.16 -7.82 4.31
CA ARG A 15 26.34 -7.16 3.29
C ARG A 15 27.20 -6.90 2.03
N SER A 16 26.89 -7.61 0.95
CA SER A 16 27.47 -7.43 -0.38
C SER A 16 26.39 -6.99 -1.36
N ALA A 17 26.72 -6.80 -2.64
CA ALA A 17 25.71 -6.59 -3.68
C ALA A 17 24.72 -7.77 -3.75
N LEU A 18 23.42 -7.48 -3.76
CA LEU A 18 22.33 -8.45 -3.98
C LEU A 18 22.27 -8.84 -5.46
N GLN A 19 23.27 -9.56 -5.95
CA GLN A 19 23.29 -10.05 -7.33
C GLN A 19 23.48 -11.57 -7.37
N PRO A 20 22.67 -12.32 -8.15
CA PRO A 20 22.77 -13.77 -8.26
C PRO A 20 23.96 -14.16 -9.16
N HIS A 21 25.17 -13.88 -8.72
CA HIS A 21 26.40 -14.22 -9.45
C HIS A 21 27.24 -15.22 -8.66
N TRP A 22 27.39 -16.44 -9.18
CA TRP A 22 28.06 -17.57 -8.49
C TRP A 22 29.42 -17.20 -7.90
N ARG A 23 30.27 -16.49 -8.65
CA ARG A 23 31.62 -16.10 -8.21
C ARG A 23 31.64 -15.15 -7.00
N PHE A 24 30.53 -14.49 -6.70
CA PHE A 24 30.39 -13.59 -5.56
C PHE A 24 29.68 -14.26 -4.38
N THR A 25 29.35 -15.54 -4.49
CA THR A 25 28.81 -16.31 -3.37
C THR A 25 29.94 -16.85 -2.50
N PRO A 26 29.71 -17.06 -1.19
CA PRO A 26 30.65 -17.77 -0.30
C PRO A 26 30.96 -19.21 -0.76
N PHE A 27 30.21 -19.72 -1.73
CA PHE A 27 30.30 -21.09 -2.22
C PHE A 27 31.35 -21.26 -3.32
N TYR A 28 31.72 -20.19 -4.03
CA TYR A 28 32.68 -20.28 -5.14
C TYR A 28 34.02 -20.87 -4.70
N GLU A 29 34.55 -20.39 -3.57
CA GLU A 29 35.84 -20.82 -3.03
C GLU A 29 35.74 -22.13 -2.23
N THR A 30 34.54 -22.44 -1.72
CA THR A 30 34.30 -23.63 -0.89
C THR A 30 33.78 -24.84 -1.68
N PHE A 31 33.46 -24.65 -2.96
CA PHE A 31 33.11 -25.73 -3.87
C PHE A 31 34.38 -26.43 -4.37
N VAL A 32 34.77 -27.50 -3.68
CA VAL A 32 36.02 -28.23 -3.93
C VAL A 32 35.70 -29.67 -4.30
N ALA A 33 36.45 -30.22 -5.26
CA ALA A 33 36.29 -31.61 -5.73
C ALA A 33 34.84 -31.96 -6.14
N GLY A 34 34.13 -31.00 -6.74
CA GLY A 34 32.77 -31.19 -7.22
C GLY A 34 31.72 -31.27 -6.12
N LYS A 35 31.98 -30.75 -4.91
CA LYS A 35 31.03 -30.76 -3.80
C LYS A 35 31.02 -29.46 -3.01
N LEU A 36 29.86 -29.14 -2.44
CA LEU A 36 29.71 -28.15 -1.38
C LEU A 36 30.17 -28.74 -0.04
N PRO A 37 30.52 -27.91 0.95
CA PRO A 37 31.09 -28.36 2.22
C PRO A 37 30.13 -29.08 3.18
N ASP A 38 28.82 -29.17 2.88
CA ASP A 38 27.81 -29.75 3.77
C ASP A 38 27.74 -29.06 5.14
N THR A 39 27.72 -27.73 5.13
CA THR A 39 27.72 -26.91 6.35
C THR A 39 26.56 -25.93 6.45
N VAL A 40 26.16 -25.63 7.68
CA VAL A 40 25.20 -24.58 8.01
C VAL A 40 25.88 -23.60 8.96
N LYS A 41 26.22 -22.41 8.47
CA LYS A 41 26.89 -21.33 9.20
C LYS A 41 26.03 -20.08 9.17
N ILE A 42 25.12 -19.96 10.13
CA ILE A 42 24.12 -18.89 10.20
C ILE A 42 24.41 -17.82 11.26
N SER A 43 25.56 -17.93 11.93
CA SER A 43 26.02 -17.02 12.97
C SER A 43 27.40 -16.48 12.64
N SER A 44 27.63 -15.20 12.89
CA SER A 44 28.97 -14.58 12.83
C SER A 44 29.18 -13.68 14.04
N ILE A 45 30.33 -13.00 14.12
CA ILE A 45 30.58 -11.98 15.16
C ILE A 45 29.51 -10.88 15.09
N ASP A 46 29.04 -10.58 13.86
CA ASP A 46 27.87 -9.76 13.58
C ASP A 46 26.75 -10.64 12.98
N ASN A 47 25.54 -10.56 13.51
CA ASN A 47 24.40 -11.32 12.98
C ASN A 47 23.66 -10.56 11.86
N GLU A 48 24.17 -9.40 11.44
CA GLU A 48 23.71 -8.71 10.26
C GLU A 48 24.42 -9.19 8.99
N GLY A 49 23.66 -9.45 7.92
CA GLY A 49 24.25 -9.88 6.66
C GLY A 49 23.26 -10.48 5.67
N LEU A 50 23.81 -11.08 4.62
CA LEU A 50 23.07 -11.82 3.61
C LEU A 50 23.18 -13.32 3.89
N LEU A 51 22.03 -13.99 3.93
CA LEU A 51 21.98 -15.44 4.08
C LEU A 51 21.97 -16.11 2.72
N TYR A 52 23.06 -16.80 2.38
CA TYR A 52 23.19 -17.57 1.16
C TYR A 52 22.78 -19.03 1.40
N PHE A 53 21.98 -19.59 0.50
CA PHE A 53 21.59 -21.00 0.48
C PHE A 53 22.05 -21.65 -0.82
N ALA A 54 22.72 -22.80 -0.75
CA ALA A 54 23.09 -23.60 -1.91
C ALA A 54 22.73 -25.08 -1.75
N LEU A 55 22.15 -25.63 -2.81
CA LEU A 55 21.91 -27.05 -3.00
C LEU A 55 22.68 -27.48 -4.26
N HIS A 56 23.38 -28.60 -4.18
CA HIS A 56 24.17 -29.14 -5.28
C HIS A 56 23.74 -30.57 -5.61
N THR A 57 23.64 -30.88 -6.91
CA THR A 57 23.43 -32.23 -7.43
C THR A 57 24.08 -32.36 -8.81
N GLU A 58 24.51 -33.57 -9.16
CA GLU A 58 25.24 -33.84 -10.41
C GLU A 58 24.33 -34.41 -11.49
N ILE A 59 24.10 -33.68 -12.58
CA ILE A 59 23.18 -34.12 -13.65
C ILE A 59 23.98 -34.78 -14.77
N ASN A 60 24.03 -36.11 -14.79
CA ASN A 60 24.63 -36.86 -15.90
C ASN A 60 23.69 -36.93 -17.11
N LEU A 61 24.07 -36.34 -18.23
CA LEU A 61 23.31 -36.30 -19.49
C LEU A 61 24.10 -37.00 -20.61
N LYS A 62 23.41 -37.85 -21.37
CA LYS A 62 23.96 -38.41 -22.61
C LYS A 62 23.88 -37.35 -23.73
N PRO A 63 24.70 -37.43 -24.80
CA PRO A 63 24.47 -36.62 -26.00
C PRO A 63 23.02 -36.72 -26.47
N GLU A 64 22.41 -35.57 -26.79
CA GLU A 64 21.00 -35.44 -27.18
C GLU A 64 19.96 -35.89 -26.13
N GLY A 65 20.40 -36.22 -24.91
CA GLY A 65 19.50 -36.56 -23.81
C GLY A 65 18.86 -35.32 -23.18
N GLU A 66 17.66 -35.49 -22.64
CA GLU A 66 16.97 -34.48 -21.83
C GLU A 66 16.79 -34.97 -20.40
N LYS A 67 16.98 -34.07 -19.43
CA LYS A 67 16.61 -34.26 -18.02
C LYS A 67 15.98 -32.97 -17.51
N SER A 68 14.92 -33.11 -16.72
CA SER A 68 14.29 -31.99 -16.03
C SER A 68 14.64 -32.01 -14.54
N VAL A 69 14.93 -30.84 -13.98
CA VAL A 69 15.16 -30.65 -12.55
C VAL A 69 14.15 -29.65 -12.02
N VAL A 70 13.54 -29.96 -10.89
CA VAL A 70 12.60 -29.09 -10.18
C VAL A 70 13.23 -28.71 -8.85
N VAL A 71 13.39 -27.41 -8.63
CA VAL A 71 13.88 -26.84 -7.37
C VAL A 71 12.75 -26.01 -6.78
N GLY A 72 12.51 -26.15 -5.47
CA GLY A 72 11.49 -25.38 -4.76
C GLY A 72 12.10 -24.74 -3.52
N LEU A 73 11.71 -23.49 -3.28
CA LEU A 73 12.02 -22.76 -2.05
C LEU A 73 10.69 -22.37 -1.41
N ALA A 74 10.55 -22.64 -0.12
CA ALA A 74 9.48 -22.08 0.69
C ALA A 74 10.11 -21.41 1.91
N VAL A 75 9.65 -20.19 2.17
CA VAL A 75 10.04 -19.40 3.34
C VAL A 75 8.81 -19.28 4.22
N ALA A 76 8.95 -19.59 5.49
CA ALA A 76 7.88 -19.52 6.48
C ALA A 76 8.45 -19.05 7.83
N PRO A 77 7.66 -18.40 8.69
CA PRO A 77 8.02 -18.19 10.08
C PRO A 77 8.34 -19.52 10.78
N GLN A 78 9.25 -19.47 11.75
CA GLN A 78 9.85 -20.65 12.41
C GLN A 78 8.84 -21.65 13.02
N THR A 79 7.59 -21.23 13.25
CA THR A 79 6.55 -21.97 13.97
C THR A 79 5.72 -22.92 13.11
N ALA A 80 5.87 -22.94 11.78
CA ALA A 80 5.19 -23.92 10.93
C ALA A 80 6.05 -24.32 9.72
N PRO A 81 6.36 -25.62 9.52
CA PRO A 81 6.97 -26.05 8.26
C PRO A 81 6.00 -25.73 7.12
N PRO A 82 6.47 -25.23 5.97
CA PRO A 82 5.60 -24.93 4.85
C PRO A 82 5.01 -26.23 4.32
N LYS A 83 3.80 -26.58 4.79
CA LYS A 83 3.05 -27.79 4.40
C LYS A 83 2.90 -27.89 2.87
N ILE A 84 2.96 -26.75 2.19
CA ILE A 84 2.79 -26.56 0.76
C ILE A 84 3.99 -27.03 -0.07
N LEU A 85 5.22 -27.02 0.46
CA LEU A 85 6.42 -27.31 -0.35
C LEU A 85 6.47 -28.76 -0.85
N PRO A 86 6.27 -29.80 0.00
CA PRO A 86 6.24 -31.18 -0.47
C PRO A 86 5.11 -31.44 -1.49
N GLU A 87 3.95 -30.82 -1.33
CA GLU A 87 2.83 -30.93 -2.27
C GLU A 87 3.18 -30.26 -3.61
N THR A 88 3.78 -29.07 -3.56
CA THR A 88 4.22 -28.32 -4.74
C THR A 88 5.30 -29.07 -5.52
N LEU A 89 6.25 -29.68 -4.82
CA LEU A 89 7.31 -30.50 -5.45
C LEU A 89 6.79 -31.81 -6.03
N ARG A 90 5.67 -32.34 -5.52
CA ARG A 90 4.98 -33.50 -6.12
C ARG A 90 4.17 -33.14 -7.36
N ASN A 91 3.93 -31.85 -7.61
CA ASN A 91 3.23 -31.41 -8.81
C ASN A 91 4.11 -31.68 -10.04
N SER A 92 3.68 -32.59 -10.90
CA SER A 92 4.40 -32.93 -12.13
C SER A 92 4.38 -31.82 -13.18
N HIS A 93 3.54 -30.78 -13.01
CA HIS A 93 3.36 -29.70 -13.98
C HIS A 93 3.21 -28.32 -13.30
N PRO A 94 4.24 -27.81 -12.58
CA PRO A 94 4.17 -26.54 -11.85
C PRO A 94 3.90 -25.35 -12.78
N ILE A 95 4.46 -25.34 -13.99
CA ILE A 95 4.23 -24.29 -15.01
C ILE A 95 2.76 -24.28 -15.45
N LYS A 96 2.15 -25.45 -15.65
CA LYS A 96 0.72 -25.56 -16.03
C LYS A 96 -0.16 -25.00 -14.91
N THR A 97 0.16 -25.32 -13.66
CA THR A 97 -0.56 -24.82 -12.48
C THR A 97 -0.45 -23.30 -12.37
N ASN A 98 0.74 -22.74 -12.59
CA ASN A 98 0.93 -21.28 -12.63
C ASN A 98 0.12 -20.62 -13.75
N ARG A 99 0.11 -21.20 -14.96
CA ARG A 99 -0.71 -20.70 -16.09
C ARG A 99 -2.20 -20.73 -15.79
N VAL A 100 -2.70 -21.79 -15.16
CA VAL A 100 -4.10 -21.87 -14.71
C VAL A 100 -4.42 -20.77 -13.70
N SER A 101 -3.51 -20.54 -12.75
CA SER A 101 -3.66 -19.46 -11.76
C SER A 101 -3.72 -18.06 -12.41
N TRP A 102 -2.87 -17.78 -13.41
CA TRP A 102 -2.95 -16.54 -14.20
C TRP A 102 -4.23 -16.42 -15.01
N ARG A 103 -4.65 -17.47 -15.71
CA ARG A 103 -5.92 -17.46 -16.44
C ARG A 103 -7.11 -17.21 -15.51
N SER A 104 -7.12 -17.85 -14.34
CA SER A 104 -8.15 -17.63 -13.32
C SER A 104 -8.17 -16.18 -12.84
N TYR A 105 -7.00 -15.58 -12.57
CA TYR A 105 -6.92 -14.17 -12.20
C TYR A 105 -7.50 -13.25 -13.29
N PHE A 106 -7.01 -13.37 -14.54
CA PHE A 106 -7.47 -12.52 -15.64
C PHE A 106 -8.95 -12.74 -16.00
N SER A 107 -9.52 -13.92 -15.72
CA SER A 107 -10.95 -14.18 -15.93
C SER A 107 -11.88 -13.44 -14.96
N GLN A 108 -11.35 -12.90 -13.86
CA GLN A 108 -12.12 -12.13 -12.87
C GLN A 108 -12.11 -10.61 -13.15
N LEU A 109 -11.45 -10.20 -14.24
CA LEU A 109 -11.25 -8.80 -14.61
C LEU A 109 -12.18 -8.42 -15.76
N PRO A 110 -12.54 -7.13 -15.89
CA PRO A 110 -13.26 -6.67 -17.07
C PRO A 110 -12.46 -6.96 -18.34
N GLN A 111 -13.18 -7.30 -19.40
CA GLN A 111 -12.58 -7.36 -20.72
C GLN A 111 -12.40 -5.94 -21.26
N PHE A 112 -11.26 -5.69 -21.89
CA PHE A 112 -10.97 -4.42 -22.55
C PHE A 112 -10.30 -4.67 -23.89
N GLN A 113 -10.76 -3.94 -24.90
CA GLN A 113 -10.15 -3.90 -26.21
C GLN A 113 -10.25 -2.47 -26.74
N SER A 114 -9.17 -2.01 -27.36
CA SER A 114 -9.10 -0.76 -28.11
C SER A 114 -8.56 -1.04 -29.50
N SER A 115 -8.90 -0.19 -30.48
CA SER A 115 -8.26 -0.21 -31.80
C SER A 115 -6.78 0.15 -31.72
N ASP A 116 -6.35 0.81 -30.63
CA ASP A 116 -4.95 1.05 -30.33
C ASP A 116 -4.39 -0.07 -29.43
N GLU A 117 -3.40 -0.80 -29.94
CA GLU A 117 -2.75 -1.88 -29.22
C GLU A 117 -2.01 -1.38 -27.97
N TYR A 118 -1.53 -0.12 -27.97
CA TYR A 118 -0.85 0.47 -26.82
C TYR A 118 -1.79 0.49 -25.61
N PHE A 119 -3.01 1.01 -25.76
CA PHE A 119 -3.98 1.02 -24.66
C PHE A 119 -4.35 -0.39 -24.22
N THR A 120 -4.55 -1.31 -25.17
CA THR A 120 -4.88 -2.72 -24.83
C THR A 120 -3.75 -3.37 -24.02
N ARG A 121 -2.50 -3.16 -24.41
CA ARG A 121 -1.33 -3.72 -23.72
C ARG A 121 -1.15 -3.16 -22.31
N TYR A 122 -1.22 -1.83 -22.17
CA TYR A 122 -1.05 -1.19 -20.87
C TYR A 122 -2.22 -1.46 -19.91
N TYR A 123 -3.44 -1.64 -20.42
CA TYR A 123 -4.56 -2.11 -19.62
C TYR A 123 -4.24 -3.44 -18.93
N TRP A 124 -3.82 -4.45 -19.68
CA TRP A 124 -3.48 -5.76 -19.11
C TRP A 124 -2.21 -5.74 -18.26
N TYR A 125 -1.24 -4.89 -18.61
CA TYR A 125 -0.02 -4.71 -17.82
C TYR A 125 -0.31 -4.13 -16.43
N ARG A 126 -1.26 -3.19 -16.30
CA ARG A 126 -1.68 -2.66 -15.00
C ARG A 126 -2.23 -3.75 -14.09
N TRP A 127 -3.11 -4.60 -14.60
CA TRP A 127 -3.63 -5.74 -13.84
C TRP A 127 -2.57 -6.78 -13.47
N TYR A 128 -1.63 -7.04 -14.39
CA TYR A 128 -0.45 -7.85 -14.07
C TYR A 128 0.32 -7.28 -12.87
N GLY A 129 0.60 -5.97 -12.87
CA GLY A 129 1.27 -5.28 -11.77
C GLY A 129 0.50 -5.33 -10.45
N LEU A 130 -0.81 -5.07 -10.48
CA LEU A 130 -1.67 -5.17 -9.28
C LEU A 130 -1.62 -6.56 -8.67
N ARG A 131 -1.62 -7.61 -9.49
CA ARG A 131 -1.51 -8.98 -8.99
C ARG A 131 -0.19 -9.22 -8.29
N LEU A 132 0.92 -8.80 -8.88
CA LEU A 132 2.26 -8.98 -8.29
C LEU A 132 2.39 -8.26 -6.96
N ASN A 133 1.78 -7.08 -6.83
CA ASN A 133 1.78 -6.30 -5.60
C ASN A 133 0.67 -6.69 -4.62
N THR A 134 -0.15 -7.69 -4.91
CA THR A 134 -1.19 -8.15 -3.96
C THR A 134 -0.56 -9.00 -2.84
N ILE A 135 -1.03 -8.80 -1.61
CA ILE A 135 -0.86 -9.71 -0.48
C ILE A 135 -2.25 -10.18 -0.06
N SER A 136 -2.42 -11.49 0.07
CA SER A 136 -3.69 -12.11 0.48
C SER A 136 -3.50 -13.15 1.58
N VAL A 137 -2.36 -13.13 2.27
CA VAL A 137 -2.08 -14.01 3.40
C VAL A 137 -2.47 -13.30 4.70
N GLN A 138 -2.91 -14.09 5.69
CA GLN A 138 -3.18 -13.59 7.02
C GLN A 138 -1.95 -13.77 7.90
N GLU A 139 -1.31 -12.67 8.31
CA GLU A 139 -0.08 -12.67 9.12
C GLU A 139 0.05 -11.36 9.91
N GLY A 140 0.20 -11.44 11.23
CA GLY A 140 0.38 -10.27 12.09
C GLY A 140 -0.72 -9.21 11.88
N ASN A 141 -0.34 -8.02 11.44
CA ASN A 141 -1.24 -6.90 11.16
C ASN A 141 -1.98 -7.03 9.80
N TYR A 142 -1.60 -8.00 8.96
CA TYR A 142 -2.18 -8.24 7.65
C TYR A 142 -3.31 -9.25 7.75
N GLN A 143 -4.54 -8.79 8.01
CA GLN A 143 -5.71 -9.66 8.20
C GLN A 143 -6.66 -9.70 6.99
N ARG A 144 -6.45 -8.82 6.01
CA ARG A 144 -7.28 -8.64 4.82
C ARG A 144 -6.40 -8.66 3.57
N PRO A 145 -6.95 -9.00 2.39
CA PRO A 145 -6.21 -8.85 1.15
C PRO A 145 -6.03 -7.35 0.83
N PHE A 146 -4.83 -6.97 0.39
CA PHE A 146 -4.53 -5.60 -0.03
C PHE A 146 -3.50 -5.59 -1.17
N VAL A 147 -3.37 -4.43 -1.81
CA VAL A 147 -2.34 -4.17 -2.81
C VAL A 147 -1.29 -3.23 -2.21
N CYS A 148 -0.02 -3.63 -2.32
CA CYS A 148 1.14 -2.82 -1.99
C CYS A 148 1.39 -1.76 -3.05
N GLU A 149 1.99 -0.64 -2.64
CA GLU A 149 2.42 0.40 -3.58
C GLU A 149 3.52 -0.09 -4.53
N GLY A 150 4.37 -1.02 -4.06
CA GLY A 150 5.42 -1.61 -4.86
C GLY A 150 6.16 -2.74 -4.15
N ILE A 151 7.43 -2.88 -4.50
CA ILE A 151 8.37 -3.87 -3.95
C ILE A 151 9.24 -3.26 -2.84
N GLU A 152 10.00 -4.11 -2.15
CA GLU A 152 10.93 -3.70 -1.08
C GLU A 152 10.26 -2.84 0.00
N TYR A 153 10.72 -1.61 0.20
CA TYR A 153 10.14 -0.66 1.15
C TYR A 153 8.65 -0.43 0.89
N PHE A 154 8.21 -0.47 -0.36
CA PHE A 154 6.81 -0.26 -0.74
C PHE A 154 5.97 -1.54 -0.68
N ARG A 155 6.55 -2.67 -0.24
CA ARG A 155 5.87 -3.96 -0.07
C ARG A 155 5.07 -4.01 1.24
N ALA A 156 4.21 -3.02 1.44
CA ALA A 156 3.30 -2.91 2.58
C ALA A 156 2.01 -2.16 2.19
N PRO A 157 0.95 -2.20 3.02
CA PRO A 157 -0.16 -1.27 2.89
C PRO A 157 0.32 0.16 3.17
N ILE A 158 0.16 1.04 2.18
CA ILE A 158 0.39 2.49 2.31
C ILE A 158 -0.91 3.22 2.01
N SER A 159 -1.37 4.08 2.93
CA SER A 159 -2.73 4.63 2.87
C SER A 159 -2.93 5.56 1.66
N TYR A 160 -1.88 6.30 1.28
CA TYR A 160 -1.91 7.19 0.11
C TYR A 160 -2.26 6.46 -1.19
N SER A 161 -1.61 5.33 -1.46
CA SER A 161 -1.84 4.52 -2.66
C SER A 161 -3.01 3.55 -2.52
N ALA A 162 -3.37 3.13 -1.31
CA ALA A 162 -4.46 2.18 -1.07
C ALA A 162 -5.80 2.67 -1.63
N MET A 163 -6.15 3.96 -1.51
CA MET A 163 -7.36 4.51 -2.13
C MET A 163 -7.36 4.39 -3.67
N CYS A 164 -6.20 4.52 -4.31
CA CYS A 164 -6.06 4.30 -5.76
C CYS A 164 -6.23 2.82 -6.11
N HIS A 165 -5.67 1.93 -5.30
CA HIS A 165 -5.86 0.48 -5.46
C HIS A 165 -7.33 0.07 -5.29
N MET A 166 -8.05 0.68 -4.35
CA MET A 166 -9.51 0.48 -4.21
C MET A 166 -10.24 0.90 -5.48
N ARG A 167 -9.96 2.10 -5.99
CA ARG A 167 -10.62 2.64 -7.18
C ARG A 167 -10.36 1.81 -8.44
N GLU A 168 -9.18 1.21 -8.56
CA GLU A 168 -8.89 0.32 -9.68
C GLU A 168 -9.54 -1.06 -9.47
N ASN A 169 -9.38 -1.66 -8.29
CA ASN A 169 -9.88 -3.01 -8.01
C ASN A 169 -11.41 -3.09 -7.86
N ARG A 170 -12.11 -1.96 -7.74
CA ARG A 170 -13.59 -1.93 -7.79
C ARG A 170 -14.17 -2.47 -9.10
N TRP A 171 -13.36 -2.56 -10.15
CA TRP A 171 -13.80 -3.09 -11.44
C TRP A 171 -13.71 -4.62 -11.51
N ARG A 172 -13.07 -5.28 -10.56
CA ARG A 172 -13.03 -6.74 -10.50
C ARG A 172 -14.41 -7.30 -10.20
N HIS A 173 -14.70 -8.52 -10.65
CA HIS A 173 -16.00 -9.15 -10.35
C HIS A 173 -16.21 -9.35 -8.84
N ASP A 174 -15.14 -9.59 -8.09
CA ASP A 174 -15.15 -9.73 -6.63
C ASP A 174 -14.57 -8.46 -5.97
N PRO A 175 -15.33 -7.75 -5.11
CA PRO A 175 -14.89 -6.54 -4.44
C PRO A 175 -13.93 -6.80 -3.27
N ALA A 176 -13.67 -8.05 -2.87
CA ALA A 176 -12.94 -8.37 -1.64
C ALA A 176 -11.55 -7.73 -1.56
N LEU A 177 -10.82 -7.61 -2.68
CA LEU A 177 -9.51 -6.95 -2.69
C LEU A 177 -9.64 -5.42 -2.52
N ALA A 178 -10.63 -4.79 -3.15
CA ALA A 178 -10.87 -3.36 -2.99
C ALA A 178 -11.35 -3.03 -1.57
N ALA A 179 -12.32 -3.78 -1.06
CA ALA A 179 -12.79 -3.65 0.32
C ALA A 179 -11.67 -3.93 1.33
N GLY A 180 -10.89 -4.97 1.08
CA GLY A 180 -9.77 -5.40 1.92
C GLY A 180 -8.71 -4.30 2.09
N SER A 181 -8.38 -3.56 1.02
CA SER A 181 -7.44 -2.44 1.09
C SER A 181 -7.83 -1.38 2.13
N LEU A 182 -9.12 -1.05 2.29
CA LEU A 182 -9.57 -0.14 3.37
C LEU A 182 -9.64 -0.85 4.72
N LEU A 183 -10.21 -2.05 4.75
CA LEU A 183 -10.37 -2.82 5.99
C LEU A 183 -9.03 -3.06 6.68
N THR A 184 -7.93 -3.26 5.94
CA THR A 184 -6.59 -3.33 6.51
C THR A 184 -6.24 -2.09 7.34
N PHE A 185 -6.58 -0.88 6.90
CA PHE A 185 -6.30 0.33 7.70
C PHE A 185 -7.26 0.50 8.87
N LEU A 186 -8.52 0.09 8.72
CA LEU A 186 -9.49 0.16 9.81
C LEU A 186 -9.18 -0.85 10.93
N ASP A 187 -8.78 -2.07 10.56
CA ASP A 187 -8.33 -3.11 11.50
C ASP A 187 -7.09 -2.65 12.29
N ASN A 188 -6.32 -1.70 11.75
CA ASN A 188 -5.09 -1.15 12.32
C ASN A 188 -5.21 0.34 12.73
N GLN A 189 -6.44 0.86 12.86
CA GLN A 189 -6.71 2.27 13.16
C GLN A 189 -6.16 2.66 14.54
N ARG A 190 -5.59 3.86 14.65
CA ARG A 190 -5.03 4.39 15.91
C ARG A 190 -6.17 4.70 16.90
N GLU A 191 -5.83 4.77 18.19
CA GLU A 191 -6.79 5.07 19.26
C GLU A 191 -7.42 6.45 19.11
N ASP A 192 -6.68 7.44 18.59
CA ASP A 192 -7.15 8.80 18.34
C ASP A 192 -8.08 8.93 17.11
N GLY A 193 -8.28 7.83 16.35
CA GLY A 193 -9.08 7.78 15.14
C GLY A 193 -8.29 7.95 13.84
N GLY A 194 -7.00 8.31 13.90
CA GLY A 194 -6.15 8.42 12.72
C GLY A 194 -5.88 7.08 12.05
N LEU A 195 -5.82 7.06 10.71
CA LEU A 195 -5.35 5.91 9.94
C LEU A 195 -3.84 6.00 9.75
N ARG A 196 -3.16 4.85 9.84
CA ARG A 196 -1.70 4.78 9.69
C ARG A 196 -1.29 5.07 8.25
N GLY A 197 -0.13 5.71 8.08
CA GLY A 197 0.50 5.91 6.78
C GLY A 197 0.99 4.61 6.17
N TYR A 198 1.52 3.73 7.02
CA TYR A 198 2.19 2.49 6.66
C TYR A 198 1.90 1.42 7.73
N ILE A 199 1.75 0.16 7.31
CA ILE A 199 1.52 -0.97 8.23
C ILE A 199 2.60 -2.04 8.01
N ASP A 200 3.49 -2.22 8.98
CA ASP A 200 4.41 -3.36 9.00
C ASP A 200 3.68 -4.63 9.50
N VAL A 201 4.19 -5.82 9.14
CA VAL A 201 3.59 -7.10 9.52
C VAL A 201 3.45 -7.24 11.05
N ASN A 202 4.49 -6.88 11.81
CA ASN A 202 4.58 -7.19 13.25
C ASN A 202 4.85 -5.99 14.16
N HIS A 203 4.86 -4.77 13.63
CA HIS A 203 5.06 -3.55 14.42
C HIS A 203 4.38 -2.36 13.76
N TYR A 204 4.41 -1.22 14.44
CA TYR A 204 3.85 0.02 13.93
C TYR A 204 4.87 1.14 14.01
N ARG A 205 4.99 1.90 12.92
CA ARG A 205 5.68 3.18 12.90
C ARG A 205 4.72 4.26 13.39
N GLN A 206 5.16 5.09 14.33
CA GLN A 206 4.29 6.10 14.95
C GLN A 206 4.15 7.37 14.09
N GLU A 207 5.19 7.70 13.33
CA GLU A 207 5.31 8.98 12.62
C GLU A 207 4.57 9.01 11.28
N LEU A 208 4.39 7.85 10.63
CA LEU A 208 3.87 7.80 9.26
C LEU A 208 2.35 7.98 9.23
N PHE A 209 1.93 9.01 8.49
CA PHE A 209 0.54 9.36 8.22
C PHE A 209 0.43 9.88 6.78
N TYR A 210 -0.67 9.58 6.09
CA TYR A 210 -0.99 10.18 4.80
C TYR A 210 -2.46 10.60 4.72
N HIS A 211 -2.71 11.73 4.06
CA HIS A 211 -4.03 12.12 3.61
C HIS A 211 -4.47 11.22 2.44
N ALA A 212 -5.66 10.66 2.52
CA ALA A 212 -6.20 9.80 1.46
C ALA A 212 -7.71 10.01 1.27
N ASP A 213 -8.14 9.95 0.01
CA ASP A 213 -9.52 10.15 -0.43
C ASP A 213 -10.40 8.90 -0.20
N TRP A 214 -10.47 8.46 1.05
CA TRP A 214 -11.21 7.25 1.44
C TRP A 214 -12.71 7.37 1.16
N GLY A 215 -13.29 8.56 1.33
CA GLY A 215 -14.71 8.80 1.10
C GLY A 215 -15.12 8.52 -0.34
N ASN A 216 -14.44 9.15 -1.29
CA ASN A 216 -14.68 8.94 -2.71
C ASN A 216 -14.39 7.50 -3.14
N ALA A 217 -13.30 6.90 -2.64
CA ALA A 217 -12.96 5.50 -2.93
C ALA A 217 -14.08 4.53 -2.50
N VAL A 218 -14.68 4.75 -1.32
CA VAL A 218 -15.83 3.97 -0.84
C VAL A 218 -17.06 4.18 -1.72
N LEU A 219 -17.39 5.44 -2.04
CA LEU A 219 -18.56 5.74 -2.88
C LEU A 219 -18.45 5.13 -4.27
N GLU A 220 -17.26 5.19 -4.87
CA GLU A 220 -17.03 4.57 -6.17
C GLU A 220 -17.07 3.05 -6.12
N LEU A 221 -16.58 2.43 -5.04
CA LEU A 221 -16.72 0.98 -4.84
C LEU A 221 -18.20 0.59 -4.71
N GLN A 222 -18.98 1.31 -3.90
CA GLN A 222 -20.41 1.08 -3.73
C GLN A 222 -21.22 1.28 -5.01
N ARG A 223 -20.75 2.13 -5.92
CA ARG A 223 -21.40 2.33 -7.22
C ARG A 223 -21.36 1.07 -8.10
N ILE A 224 -20.35 0.23 -7.94
CA ILE A 224 -20.18 -1.02 -8.71
C ILE A 224 -20.64 -2.23 -7.89
N HIS A 225 -20.35 -2.24 -6.59
CA HIS A 225 -20.67 -3.32 -5.66
C HIS A 225 -21.41 -2.78 -4.42
N PRO A 226 -22.72 -2.48 -4.52
CA PRO A 226 -23.52 -2.08 -3.36
C PRO A 226 -23.50 -3.18 -2.29
N SER A 227 -23.18 -2.84 -1.05
CA SER A 227 -23.25 -3.78 0.09
C SER A 227 -23.47 -3.02 1.39
N GLN A 228 -24.62 -3.24 2.00
CA GLN A 228 -24.97 -2.64 3.29
C GLN A 228 -24.10 -3.21 4.42
N GLU A 229 -23.71 -4.48 4.33
CA GLU A 229 -22.81 -5.14 5.27
C GLU A 229 -21.43 -4.49 5.27
N PHE A 230 -20.88 -4.21 4.08
CA PHE A 230 -19.61 -3.50 3.97
C PHE A 230 -19.70 -2.10 4.55
N LEU A 231 -20.76 -1.35 4.24
CA LEU A 231 -20.96 -0.01 4.80
C LEU A 231 -21.07 -0.03 6.33
N ALA A 232 -21.81 -0.98 6.89
CA ALA A 232 -21.93 -1.17 8.32
C ALA A 232 -20.57 -1.48 8.96
N ALA A 233 -19.75 -2.31 8.31
CA ALA A 233 -18.43 -2.70 8.80
C ALA A 233 -17.44 -1.52 8.87
N ILE A 234 -17.52 -0.56 7.94
CA ILE A 234 -16.55 0.55 7.85
C ILE A 234 -17.03 1.86 8.49
N TYR A 235 -18.35 2.03 8.70
CA TYR A 235 -18.95 3.31 9.11
C TYR A 235 -18.31 3.89 10.37
N LEU A 236 -18.18 3.09 11.43
CA LEU A 236 -17.64 3.58 12.71
C LEU A 236 -16.17 3.99 12.58
N GLY A 237 -15.37 3.22 11.83
CA GLY A 237 -13.96 3.53 11.61
C GLY A 237 -13.77 4.83 10.83
N LEU A 238 -14.52 5.02 9.74
CA LEU A 238 -14.48 6.25 8.95
C LEU A 238 -15.04 7.46 9.70
N LYS A 239 -16.06 7.28 10.54
CA LYS A 239 -16.56 8.31 11.45
C LYS A 239 -15.45 8.81 12.39
N ARG A 240 -14.75 7.88 13.06
CA ARG A 240 -13.61 8.22 13.93
C ARG A 240 -12.49 8.94 13.18
N TYR A 241 -12.25 8.57 11.91
CA TYR A 241 -11.26 9.24 11.07
C TYR A 241 -11.68 10.67 10.72
N ALA A 242 -12.94 10.91 10.38
CA ALA A 242 -13.45 12.27 10.17
C ALA A 242 -13.37 13.12 11.45
N GLU A 243 -13.72 12.54 12.60
CA GLU A 243 -13.63 13.20 13.91
C GLU A 243 -12.17 13.50 14.32
N TYR A 244 -11.22 12.63 13.96
CA TYR A 244 -9.78 12.90 14.10
C TYR A 244 -9.37 14.13 13.30
N PHE A 245 -9.78 14.24 12.04
CA PHE A 245 -9.47 15.42 11.21
C PHE A 245 -10.09 16.71 11.77
N ASP A 246 -11.36 16.66 12.19
CA ASP A 246 -12.03 17.82 12.78
C ASP A 246 -11.31 18.31 14.04
N ARG A 247 -10.74 17.39 14.84
CA ARG A 247 -10.04 17.72 16.08
C ARG A 247 -8.59 18.16 15.86
N GLU A 248 -7.84 17.42 15.04
CA GLU A 248 -6.37 17.54 14.95
C GLU A 248 -5.90 18.34 13.73
N ARG A 249 -6.76 18.54 12.73
CA ARG A 249 -6.41 19.18 11.45
C ARG A 249 -7.30 20.39 11.11
N ASP A 250 -8.39 20.62 11.84
CA ASP A 250 -9.22 21.83 11.76
C ASP A 250 -9.69 22.30 13.15
N ALA A 251 -8.77 22.39 14.11
CA ALA A 251 -9.07 22.76 15.50
C ALA A 251 -9.76 24.14 15.63
N GLU A 252 -9.47 25.06 14.71
CA GLU A 252 -10.13 26.37 14.62
C GLU A 252 -11.52 26.33 13.97
N ASN A 253 -11.97 25.15 13.52
CA ASN A 253 -13.27 24.92 12.92
C ASN A 253 -13.53 25.85 11.72
N SER A 254 -12.53 25.99 10.85
CA SER A 254 -12.58 26.81 9.64
C SER A 254 -13.31 26.13 8.48
N GLY A 255 -13.41 24.80 8.50
CA GLY A 255 -13.82 23.98 7.36
C GLY A 255 -12.69 23.69 6.37
N LEU A 256 -11.44 24.05 6.70
CA LEU A 256 -10.24 23.78 5.92
C LEU A 256 -9.26 22.96 6.78
N TYR A 257 -8.57 21.98 6.20
CA TYR A 257 -7.74 21.04 6.95
C TYR A 257 -6.24 21.29 6.72
N ASP A 258 -5.48 21.19 7.81
CA ASP A 258 -4.04 21.36 7.82
C ASP A 258 -3.32 20.17 7.17
N ILE A 259 -2.26 20.51 6.44
CA ILE A 259 -1.09 19.69 6.19
C ILE A 259 -0.05 20.16 7.19
N ASP A 260 0.39 19.27 8.06
CA ASP A 260 1.41 19.57 9.09
C ASP A 260 2.83 19.28 8.58
N ASN A 261 2.95 18.33 7.65
CA ASN A 261 4.23 17.92 7.08
C ASN A 261 4.03 17.52 5.61
N GLN A 262 4.99 17.87 4.75
CA GLN A 262 4.92 17.55 3.31
C GLN A 262 4.81 16.06 3.02
N TYR A 263 5.41 15.22 3.88
CA TYR A 263 5.34 13.78 3.75
C TYR A 263 3.92 13.24 3.93
N GLU A 264 3.00 13.97 4.57
CA GLU A 264 1.60 13.51 4.73
C GLU A 264 0.80 13.53 3.41
N THR A 265 1.36 14.10 2.34
CA THR A 265 0.64 14.35 1.10
C THR A 265 0.98 13.38 -0.04
N GLY A 266 2.06 12.60 0.09
CA GLY A 266 2.63 11.80 -1.01
C GLY A 266 3.12 12.65 -2.19
N GLN A 267 3.39 13.94 -1.94
CA GLN A 267 3.86 14.92 -2.92
C GLN A 267 5.06 15.68 -2.34
N GLU A 268 6.03 14.93 -1.83
CA GLU A 268 7.24 15.44 -1.19
C GLU A 268 8.02 16.37 -2.13
N PHE A 269 8.68 17.38 -1.54
CA PHE A 269 9.57 18.34 -2.21
C PHE A 269 8.88 19.19 -3.29
N MET A 270 7.56 19.35 -3.19
CA MET A 270 6.82 20.30 -4.02
C MET A 270 7.11 21.74 -3.59
N SER A 271 7.38 22.62 -4.56
CA SER A 271 7.68 24.05 -4.33
C SER A 271 6.62 24.79 -3.51
N ARG A 272 5.38 24.27 -3.47
CA ARG A 272 4.27 24.83 -2.69
C ARG A 272 4.55 24.90 -1.19
N TYR A 273 5.40 24.03 -0.65
CA TYR A 273 5.73 24.04 0.78
C TYR A 273 6.82 25.04 1.12
N LEU A 274 7.81 25.21 0.23
CA LEU A 274 8.86 26.22 0.39
C LEU A 274 8.33 27.65 0.40
N ALA A 275 7.17 27.89 -0.24
CA ALA A 275 6.48 29.17 -0.17
C ALA A 275 5.95 29.50 1.24
N VAL A 276 5.82 28.50 2.11
CA VAL A 276 5.23 28.60 3.45
C VAL A 276 6.28 28.44 4.55
N ASP A 277 7.19 27.48 4.42
CA ASP A 277 8.37 27.33 5.28
C ASP A 277 9.61 27.06 4.40
N PRO A 278 10.64 27.93 4.42
CA PRO A 278 11.86 27.71 3.64
C PRO A 278 12.64 26.44 4.04
N ARG A 279 12.30 25.82 5.18
CA ARG A 279 12.86 24.54 5.64
C ARG A 279 11.96 23.34 5.31
N ALA A 280 10.85 23.54 4.59
CA ALA A 280 9.90 22.46 4.32
C ALA A 280 10.54 21.23 3.65
N ASP A 281 11.61 21.41 2.88
CA ASP A 281 12.36 20.33 2.20
C ASP A 281 13.41 19.64 3.09
N HIS A 282 13.56 20.04 4.35
CA HIS A 282 14.42 19.31 5.27
C HIS A 282 13.81 17.94 5.55
N ASP A 283 14.61 16.88 5.44
CA ASP A 283 14.17 15.51 5.68
C ASP A 283 13.90 15.28 7.18
N ASN A 284 12.66 15.57 7.60
CA ASN A 284 12.23 15.40 8.97
C ASN A 284 10.70 15.25 9.07
N TRP A 285 10.21 14.14 9.64
CA TRP A 285 8.79 13.97 9.99
C TRP A 285 8.34 14.87 11.16
N GLY A 286 9.29 15.43 11.93
CA GLY A 286 9.01 16.22 13.15
C GLY A 286 8.93 17.74 12.99
N GLU A 287 9.32 18.33 11.85
CA GLU A 287 9.10 19.77 11.60
C GLU A 287 7.66 20.00 11.11
N VAL A 288 6.89 20.78 11.87
CA VAL A 288 5.49 21.08 11.57
C VAL A 288 5.38 22.47 10.95
N PHE A 289 4.93 22.54 9.70
CA PHE A 289 4.41 23.76 9.09
C PHE A 289 2.88 23.63 8.98
N ARG A 290 2.11 24.70 9.20
CA ARG A 290 0.65 24.64 9.06
C ARG A 290 0.21 25.28 7.75
N LEU A 291 -0.35 24.46 6.86
CA LEU A 291 -0.85 24.89 5.56
C LEU A 291 -2.22 24.27 5.28
N LYS A 292 -3.23 25.09 4.93
CA LYS A 292 -4.52 24.56 4.49
C LYS A 292 -4.41 24.04 3.06
N GLY A 293 -4.32 22.73 2.93
CA GLY A 293 -4.24 22.04 1.64
C GLY A 293 -5.60 21.90 0.97
N VAL A 294 -5.70 22.27 -0.30
CA VAL A 294 -6.93 22.06 -1.10
C VAL A 294 -7.22 20.56 -1.23
N ASP A 295 -6.19 19.75 -1.50
CA ASP A 295 -6.26 18.29 -1.60
C ASP A 295 -6.74 17.65 -0.29
N ALA A 296 -6.05 17.90 0.82
CA ALA A 296 -6.41 17.38 2.14
C ALA A 296 -7.85 17.79 2.52
N THR A 297 -8.23 19.03 2.25
CA THR A 297 -9.58 19.55 2.53
C THR A 297 -10.65 18.87 1.67
N VAL A 298 -10.40 18.68 0.38
CA VAL A 298 -11.34 18.01 -0.53
C VAL A 298 -11.51 16.53 -0.18
N TYR A 299 -10.46 15.84 0.28
CA TYR A 299 -10.58 14.47 0.75
C TYR A 299 -11.52 14.34 1.96
N ILE A 300 -11.50 15.30 2.88
CA ILE A 300 -12.44 15.30 4.03
C ILE A 300 -13.85 15.73 3.62
N TYR A 301 -13.99 16.62 2.64
CA TYR A 301 -15.29 16.89 2.01
C TYR A 301 -15.92 15.61 1.45
N GLU A 302 -15.16 14.83 0.66
CA GLU A 302 -15.64 13.57 0.11
C GLU A 302 -15.89 12.51 1.20
N LEU A 303 -15.08 12.48 2.27
CA LEU A 303 -15.34 11.63 3.43
C LEU A 303 -16.66 11.97 4.13
N LYS A 304 -16.94 13.24 4.39
CA LYS A 304 -18.21 13.66 5.02
C LYS A 304 -19.41 13.39 4.10
N ARG A 305 -19.26 13.56 2.78
CA ARG A 305 -20.30 13.14 1.82
C ARG A 305 -20.54 11.64 1.84
N ALA A 306 -19.47 10.84 1.91
CA ALA A 306 -19.57 9.40 2.02
C ALA A 306 -20.29 8.99 3.31
N LEU A 307 -19.86 9.53 4.46
CA LEU A 307 -20.48 9.28 5.75
C LEU A 307 -21.96 9.68 5.79
N SER A 308 -22.33 10.79 5.16
CA SER A 308 -23.74 11.19 5.03
C SER A 308 -24.57 10.13 4.30
N ARG A 309 -24.09 9.67 3.14
CA ARG A 309 -24.77 8.63 2.35
C ARG A 309 -24.82 7.29 3.07
N MET A 310 -23.73 6.90 3.72
CA MET A 310 -23.66 5.67 4.51
C MET A 310 -24.62 5.71 5.69
N ALA A 311 -24.64 6.80 6.44
CA ALA A 311 -25.56 6.99 7.56
C ALA A 311 -27.01 6.89 7.09
N ALA A 312 -27.37 7.49 5.95
CA ALA A 312 -28.71 7.38 5.39
C ALA A 312 -29.08 5.93 5.04
N GLN A 313 -28.16 5.15 4.45
CA GLN A 313 -28.37 3.74 4.12
C GLN A 313 -28.37 2.80 5.33
N LEU A 314 -27.86 3.27 6.47
CA LEU A 314 -27.83 2.55 7.75
C LEU A 314 -28.91 3.04 8.71
N ASP A 315 -29.92 3.75 8.21
CA ASP A 315 -31.06 4.29 8.97
C ASP A 315 -30.66 5.25 10.11
N ARG A 316 -29.57 6.00 9.92
CA ARG A 316 -29.01 7.00 10.85
C ARG A 316 -29.27 8.42 10.35
N ALA A 317 -30.55 8.80 10.23
CA ALA A 317 -30.96 10.05 9.58
C ALA A 317 -30.33 11.32 10.18
N GLU A 318 -30.19 11.41 11.51
CA GLU A 318 -29.60 12.58 12.16
C GLU A 318 -28.09 12.68 11.92
N GLU A 319 -27.37 11.55 11.96
CA GLU A 319 -25.95 11.52 11.59
C GLU A 319 -25.78 11.90 10.10
N ALA A 320 -26.65 11.41 9.23
CA ALA A 320 -26.62 11.73 7.80
C ALA A 320 -26.73 13.24 7.54
N LYS A 321 -27.64 13.92 8.23
CA LYS A 321 -27.80 15.38 8.16
C LYS A 321 -26.58 16.12 8.71
N ALA A 322 -26.03 15.68 9.84
CA ALA A 322 -24.84 16.29 10.44
C ALA A 322 -23.64 16.21 9.51
N TRP A 323 -23.39 15.05 8.89
CA TRP A 323 -22.33 14.88 7.91
C TRP A 323 -22.53 15.71 6.65
N GLN A 324 -23.76 15.80 6.15
CA GLN A 324 -24.08 16.66 5.00
C GLN A 324 -23.79 18.14 5.32
N HIS A 325 -24.20 18.61 6.51
CA HIS A 325 -23.90 19.97 6.94
C HIS A 325 -22.40 20.24 7.03
N GLY A 326 -21.63 19.30 7.58
CA GLY A 326 -20.17 19.38 7.62
C GLY A 326 -19.54 19.45 6.22
N ALA A 327 -20.04 18.67 5.26
CA ALA A 327 -19.57 18.71 3.88
C ALA A 327 -19.89 20.07 3.20
N GLU A 328 -21.11 20.61 3.37
CA GLU A 328 -21.47 21.91 2.81
C GLU A 328 -20.64 23.05 3.41
N LYS A 329 -20.31 22.98 4.70
CA LYS A 329 -19.38 23.93 5.33
C LYS A 329 -18.03 23.92 4.64
N ILE A 330 -17.44 22.75 4.41
CA ILE A 330 -16.14 22.62 3.73
C ILE A 330 -16.23 23.19 2.31
N LYS A 331 -17.26 22.82 1.56
CA LYS A 331 -17.49 23.33 0.20
C LYS A 331 -17.57 24.85 0.17
N ALA A 332 -18.32 25.47 1.09
CA ALA A 332 -18.39 26.92 1.19
C ALA A 332 -17.02 27.53 1.49
N ALA A 333 -16.27 26.97 2.44
CA ALA A 333 -14.93 27.44 2.79
C ALA A 333 -13.94 27.33 1.61
N VAL A 334 -13.91 26.20 0.90
CA VAL A 334 -13.05 26.00 -0.28
C VAL A 334 -13.37 27.03 -1.38
N LEU A 335 -14.66 27.19 -1.73
CA LEU A 335 -15.07 28.15 -2.76
C LEU A 335 -14.80 29.60 -2.38
N GLN A 336 -14.94 29.94 -1.09
CA GLN A 336 -14.75 31.31 -0.63
C GLN A 336 -13.27 31.68 -0.42
N LEU A 337 -12.45 30.73 0.05
CA LEU A 337 -11.12 31.03 0.59
C LEU A 337 -9.99 30.50 -0.29
N MET A 338 -10.23 29.42 -1.04
CA MET A 338 -9.20 28.77 -1.85
C MET A 338 -9.34 29.06 -3.35
N TRP A 339 -10.50 29.48 -3.84
CA TRP A 339 -10.69 29.86 -5.25
C TRP A 339 -10.17 31.28 -5.52
N ASP A 340 -9.31 31.43 -6.54
CA ASP A 340 -8.88 32.74 -7.05
C ASP A 340 -9.48 32.98 -8.44
N GLU A 341 -10.51 33.82 -8.50
CA GLU A 341 -11.20 34.20 -9.75
C GLU A 341 -10.26 34.78 -10.82
N LYS A 342 -9.16 35.43 -10.41
CA LYS A 342 -8.23 36.04 -11.37
C LYS A 342 -7.44 34.99 -12.15
N THR A 343 -7.08 33.89 -11.49
CA THR A 343 -6.29 32.81 -12.10
C THR A 343 -7.14 31.62 -12.51
N GLU A 344 -8.41 31.59 -12.11
CA GLU A 344 -9.34 30.48 -12.29
C GLU A 344 -8.77 29.17 -11.70
N MET A 345 -8.10 29.28 -10.55
CA MET A 345 -7.42 28.17 -9.89
C MET A 345 -7.72 28.12 -8.40
N PHE A 346 -7.64 26.90 -7.84
CA PHE A 346 -7.65 26.69 -6.40
C PHE A 346 -6.23 26.73 -5.85
N TRP A 347 -6.07 27.45 -4.74
CA TRP A 347 -4.79 27.68 -4.07
C TRP A 347 -4.85 27.28 -2.61
N PHE A 348 -3.70 26.91 -2.08
CA PHE A 348 -3.55 26.64 -0.67
C PHE A 348 -3.60 27.95 0.12
N VAL A 349 -4.09 27.88 1.35
CA VAL A 349 -4.28 29.07 2.18
C VAL A 349 -3.45 28.95 3.43
N PHE A 350 -2.76 30.04 3.77
CA PHE A 350 -2.07 30.14 5.04
C PHE A 350 -2.93 30.91 6.04
N ILE A 351 -3.04 30.39 7.27
CA ILE A 351 -3.65 31.10 8.38
C ILE A 351 -2.53 31.82 9.13
N LEU A 352 -2.41 33.14 8.95
CA LEU A 352 -1.62 33.97 9.87
C LEU A 352 -2.38 34.05 11.20
N ILE A 353 -1.99 33.22 12.17
CA ILE A 353 -2.45 33.36 13.55
C ILE A 353 -1.69 34.55 14.15
N SER A 354 -2.24 35.76 14.03
CA SER A 354 -1.80 36.90 14.85
C SER A 354 -2.62 36.92 16.14
N ARG A 355 -1.99 37.29 17.28
CA ARG A 355 -2.59 37.32 18.63
C ARG A 355 -3.88 38.16 18.78
N THR A 356 -4.36 38.82 17.73
CA THR A 356 -5.52 39.70 17.80
C THR A 356 -6.49 39.62 16.62
N LEU A 357 -6.22 38.86 15.55
CA LEU A 357 -7.16 38.57 14.45
C LEU A 357 -6.55 37.52 13.50
N SER A 358 -7.30 36.48 13.15
CA SER A 358 -6.96 35.53 12.09
C SER A 358 -7.20 36.19 10.73
N ARG A 359 -6.16 36.43 9.93
CA ARG A 359 -6.28 36.82 8.53
C ARG A 359 -5.75 35.68 7.66
N MET A 360 -6.61 35.05 6.88
CA MET A 360 -6.20 34.11 5.83
C MET A 360 -5.61 34.87 4.65
N ARG A 361 -4.46 34.41 4.16
CA ARG A 361 -3.88 34.88 2.90
C ARG A 361 -3.75 33.71 1.94
N ILE A 362 -4.19 33.92 0.70
CA ILE A 362 -3.99 32.96 -0.40
C ILE A 362 -2.48 32.85 -0.66
N CYS A 363 -1.97 31.63 -0.69
CA CYS A 363 -0.60 31.35 -1.11
C CYS A 363 -0.59 31.24 -2.64
N ARG A 364 -0.18 32.31 -3.31
CA ARG A 364 0.14 32.27 -4.75
C ARG A 364 1.59 31.79 -4.87
N VAL A 365 1.81 30.63 -5.47
CA VAL A 365 3.13 30.05 -5.74
C VAL A 365 3.46 30.23 -7.20
#